data_AF-A0A377YW85-F1
#
_entry.id   AF-A0A377YW85-F1
#
_cell.length_a   1.000
_cell.length_b   1.000
_cell.length_c   1.000
_cell.angle_alpha   90.00
_cell.angle_beta   90.00
_cell.angle_gamma   90.00
#
_symmetry.space_group_name_H-M   'P 1'
#
loop_
_entity.id
_entity.type
_entity.pdbx_description
1 polymer ?
#
loop_
_entity_poly.entity_id
_entity_poly.type
_entity_poly.pdbx_seq_one_letter_code
_entity_poly.pdbx_strand_id
1 'polypeptide(L)'
;MTGEAWGHGVMQSDYYRHGFDAMINFDYQDQAAKAATCMANIDLTWQQMADKLQSFNVLSYLSSHDTRLFREGGTTAAELLLLAPGAVQIFYGDESSRPFGPTGSDPLQGTRSEMNWQDVNGKAARSVTHWQKIGQFRARHPAIGMGKQTTLSMSRGYGFVRESGEDKVMVIWADSSSNPQVALRPGGEPFRTKR
;
A
#
# COMPACT_ATOMS: atom_id res chain seq x y z
N MET A 1 7.31 -15.55 -11.47
CA MET A 1 8.37 -14.55 -11.72
C MET A 1 7.78 -13.16 -11.77
N THR A 2 8.48 -12.15 -11.22
CA THR A 2 8.11 -10.74 -11.35
C THR A 2 8.97 -10.09 -12.43
N GLY A 3 8.33 -9.38 -13.37
CA GLY A 3 9.02 -8.68 -14.44
C GLY A 3 9.17 -7.19 -14.17
N GLU A 4 10.32 -6.65 -14.56
CA GLU A 4 10.59 -5.22 -14.59
C GLU A 4 10.65 -4.76 -16.04
N ALA A 5 9.66 -3.96 -16.45
CA ALA A 5 9.65 -3.29 -17.75
C ALA A 5 9.34 -1.81 -17.51
N TRP A 6 10.31 -0.93 -17.74
CA TRP A 6 10.22 0.47 -17.34
C TRP A 6 8.99 1.17 -17.93
N GLY A 7 8.22 1.85 -17.07
CA GLY A 7 6.97 2.51 -17.44
C GLY A 7 5.75 1.58 -17.54
N HIS A 8 5.90 0.30 -17.19
CA HIS A 8 4.74 -0.60 -17.08
C HIS A 8 3.87 -0.23 -15.87
N GLY A 9 2.56 -0.31 -16.06
CA GLY A 9 1.56 0.05 -15.06
C GLY A 9 0.46 -1.01 -14.95
N VAL A 10 -0.77 -0.58 -14.68
CA VAL A 10 -1.89 -1.51 -14.44
C VAL A 10 -2.56 -1.92 -15.76
N MET A 11 -1.95 -2.87 -16.46
CA MET A 11 -2.44 -3.46 -17.70
C MET A 11 -1.94 -4.89 -17.94
N GLN A 12 -2.73 -5.71 -18.65
CA GLN A 12 -2.36 -7.07 -19.04
C GLN A 12 -1.61 -7.07 -20.39
N SER A 13 -0.29 -6.90 -20.36
CA SER A 13 0.60 -6.95 -21.53
C SER A 13 0.99 -8.38 -21.94
N ASP A 14 1.69 -8.54 -23.06
CA ASP A 14 2.17 -9.86 -23.49
C ASP A 14 3.20 -10.51 -22.53
N TYR A 15 3.86 -9.75 -21.66
CA TYR A 15 4.75 -10.33 -20.62
C TYR A 15 4.08 -11.45 -19.81
N TYR A 16 2.78 -11.32 -19.49
CA TYR A 16 2.05 -12.34 -18.73
C TYR A 16 1.87 -13.66 -19.50
N ARG A 17 1.97 -13.64 -20.83
CA ARG A 17 1.93 -14.85 -21.68
C ARG A 17 3.28 -15.54 -21.79
N HIS A 18 4.34 -14.90 -21.29
CA HIS A 18 5.73 -15.36 -21.42
C HIS A 18 6.39 -15.62 -20.05
N GLY A 19 5.60 -16.03 -19.05
CA GLY A 19 6.09 -16.58 -17.79
C GLY A 19 6.18 -15.60 -16.61
N PHE A 20 5.72 -14.36 -16.78
CA PHE A 20 5.60 -13.42 -15.67
C PHE A 20 4.24 -13.52 -14.98
N ASP A 21 4.24 -13.69 -13.66
CA ASP A 21 3.03 -13.72 -12.83
C ASP A 21 2.60 -12.30 -12.44
N ALA A 22 3.56 -11.39 -12.35
CA ALA A 22 3.36 -9.98 -12.01
C ALA A 22 4.35 -9.09 -12.77
N MET A 23 3.92 -7.88 -13.13
CA MET A 23 4.82 -6.82 -13.59
C MET A 23 4.88 -5.70 -12.56
N ILE A 24 6.04 -5.04 -12.42
CA ILE A 24 6.20 -3.87 -11.56
C ILE A 24 5.26 -2.74 -12.04
N ASN A 25 4.52 -2.16 -11.11
CA ASN A 25 3.63 -1.02 -11.34
C ASN A 25 4.36 0.30 -11.06
N PHE A 26 4.98 0.88 -12.09
CA PHE A 26 5.74 2.12 -12.00
C PHE A 26 4.87 3.34 -11.70
N ASP A 27 3.58 3.29 -12.06
CA ASP A 27 2.65 4.40 -11.82
C ASP A 27 2.32 4.59 -10.34
N TYR A 28 2.46 3.53 -9.52
CA TYR A 28 1.87 3.52 -8.18
C TYR A 28 2.46 4.57 -7.24
N GLN A 29 3.78 4.79 -7.31
CA GLN A 29 4.49 5.75 -6.45
C GLN A 29 3.87 7.16 -6.59
N ASP A 30 3.54 7.57 -7.82
CA ASP A 30 2.95 8.89 -8.07
C ASP A 30 1.44 8.94 -7.76
N GLN A 31 0.70 7.85 -7.95
CA GLN A 31 -0.70 7.78 -7.54
C GLN A 31 -0.83 7.85 -6.01
N ALA A 32 0.04 7.16 -5.28
CA ALA A 32 0.10 7.24 -3.82
C ALA A 32 0.48 8.65 -3.34
N ALA A 33 1.40 9.33 -4.02
CA ALA A 33 1.81 10.69 -3.67
C ALA A 33 0.64 11.69 -3.75
N LYS A 34 -0.24 11.55 -4.76
CA LYS A 34 -1.46 12.36 -4.90
C LYS A 34 -2.47 12.15 -3.77
N ALA A 35 -2.39 11.02 -3.08
CA ALA A 35 -3.24 10.67 -1.94
C ALA A 35 -2.58 10.87 -0.57
N ALA A 36 -1.32 11.32 -0.54
CA ALA A 36 -0.57 11.47 0.70
C ALA A 36 -1.23 12.44 1.70
N THR A 37 -1.84 13.52 1.19
CA THR A 37 -2.52 14.53 2.02
C THR A 37 -3.96 14.15 2.39
N CYS A 38 -4.60 13.29 1.60
CA CYS A 38 -5.97 12.83 1.82
C CYS A 38 -6.16 11.42 1.26
N MET A 39 -6.37 10.45 2.15
CA MET A 39 -6.54 9.04 1.79
C MET A 39 -7.67 8.83 0.77
N ALA A 40 -8.76 9.62 0.83
CA ALA A 40 -9.88 9.49 -0.10
C ALA A 40 -9.47 9.64 -1.57
N ASN A 41 -8.39 10.37 -1.86
CA ASN A 41 -7.92 10.59 -3.23
C ASN A 41 -7.39 9.29 -3.88
N ILE A 42 -7.07 8.25 -3.11
CA ILE A 42 -6.60 6.98 -3.67
C ILE A 42 -7.74 6.13 -4.24
N ASP A 43 -9.00 6.45 -3.92
CA ASP A 43 -10.12 5.55 -4.15
C ASP A 43 -10.27 5.10 -5.60
N LEU A 44 -10.25 6.06 -6.53
CA LEU A 44 -10.39 5.77 -7.95
C LEU A 44 -9.26 4.85 -8.45
N THR A 45 -8.03 5.09 -8.00
CA THR A 45 -6.86 4.26 -8.33
C THR A 45 -7.06 2.84 -7.83
N TRP A 46 -7.45 2.67 -6.56
CA TRP A 46 -7.67 1.35 -5.97
C TRP A 46 -8.87 0.63 -6.58
N GLN A 47 -9.96 1.33 -6.89
CA GLN A 47 -11.12 0.73 -7.56
C GLN A 47 -10.70 0.19 -8.94
N GLN A 48 -10.02 1.00 -9.75
CA GLN A 48 -9.54 0.58 -11.07
C GLN A 48 -8.54 -0.58 -10.99
N MET A 49 -7.64 -0.55 -10.01
CA MET A 49 -6.71 -1.66 -9.78
C MET A 49 -7.46 -2.93 -9.38
N ALA A 50 -8.37 -2.86 -8.42
CA ALA A 50 -9.16 -4.01 -7.98
C ALA A 50 -9.97 -4.61 -9.13
N ASP A 51 -10.58 -3.78 -9.99
CA ASP A 51 -11.37 -4.25 -11.13
C ASP A 51 -10.50 -4.91 -12.22
N LYS A 52 -9.30 -4.39 -12.48
CA LYS A 52 -8.38 -4.92 -13.50
C LYS A 52 -7.65 -6.19 -13.06
N LEU A 53 -7.21 -6.25 -11.80
CA LEU A 53 -6.32 -7.29 -11.28
C LEU A 53 -7.04 -8.61 -10.93
N GLN A 54 -8.13 -8.90 -11.63
CA GLN A 54 -8.91 -10.12 -11.45
C GLN A 54 -8.32 -11.32 -12.20
N SER A 55 -7.57 -11.09 -13.28
CA SER A 55 -6.99 -12.13 -14.14
C SER A 55 -5.46 -12.07 -14.28
N PHE A 56 -4.84 -11.02 -13.75
CA PHE A 56 -3.38 -10.83 -13.74
C PHE A 56 -3.00 -10.04 -12.48
N ASN A 57 -1.71 -9.99 -12.16
CA ASN A 57 -1.23 -9.31 -10.97
C ASN A 57 -0.17 -8.26 -11.30
N VAL A 58 0.03 -7.29 -10.42
CA VAL A 58 1.13 -6.32 -10.50
C VAL A 58 1.86 -6.26 -9.17
N LEU A 59 3.10 -5.77 -9.17
CA LEU A 59 3.87 -5.50 -7.96
C LEU A 59 3.99 -3.99 -7.76
N SER A 60 3.18 -3.45 -6.84
CA SER A 60 3.19 -2.02 -6.49
C SER A 60 4.20 -1.72 -5.39
N TYR A 61 4.84 -0.56 -5.44
CA TYR A 61 5.83 -0.12 -4.45
C TYR A 61 5.64 1.37 -4.14
N LEU A 62 6.12 1.80 -2.97
CA LEU A 62 6.20 3.23 -2.64
C LEU A 62 7.58 3.78 -2.90
N SER A 63 8.65 3.14 -2.42
CA SER A 63 10.03 3.56 -2.66
C SER A 63 10.74 2.63 -3.62
N SER A 64 11.71 3.16 -4.37
CA SER A 64 12.60 2.35 -5.21
C SER A 64 14.04 2.85 -5.13
N HIS A 65 14.96 1.93 -5.41
CA HIS A 65 16.38 2.20 -5.57
C HIS A 65 16.71 2.96 -6.87
N ASP A 66 15.76 3.02 -7.81
CA ASP A 66 15.92 3.64 -9.13
C ASP A 66 14.96 4.82 -9.38
N THR A 67 14.16 5.22 -8.38
CA THR A 67 13.31 6.43 -8.49
C THR A 67 13.52 7.39 -7.33
N ARG A 68 12.89 7.15 -6.19
CA ARG A 68 12.99 7.97 -4.97
C ARG A 68 12.50 7.18 -3.75
N LEU A 69 12.87 7.70 -2.57
CA LEU A 69 12.24 7.32 -1.32
C LEU A 69 10.91 8.07 -1.17
N PHE A 70 9.83 7.35 -0.91
CA PHE A 70 8.51 7.93 -0.68
C PHE A 70 8.39 8.38 0.78
N ARG A 71 8.31 9.68 1.00
CA ARG A 71 8.16 10.30 2.33
C ARG A 71 6.94 11.21 2.42
N GLU A 72 6.28 11.45 1.30
CA GLU A 72 5.08 12.27 1.13
C GLU A 72 3.94 11.80 2.06
N GLY A 73 3.75 10.48 2.20
CA GLY A 73 2.67 9.92 3.02
C GLY A 73 2.91 9.94 4.53
N GLY A 74 4.12 10.23 5.01
CA GLY A 74 4.42 10.24 6.45
C GLY A 74 3.91 8.99 7.18
N THR A 75 3.01 9.16 8.14
CA THR A 75 2.44 8.06 8.93
C THR A 75 1.40 7.20 8.20
N THR A 76 0.95 7.60 7.01
CA THR A 76 -0.07 6.88 6.21
C THR A 76 0.52 6.01 5.10
N ALA A 77 1.85 6.03 4.94
CA ALA A 77 2.54 5.27 3.89
C ALA A 77 2.29 3.75 4.01
N ALA A 78 2.20 3.23 5.24
CA ALA A 78 1.90 1.83 5.47
C ALA A 78 0.53 1.44 4.89
N GLU A 79 -0.49 2.25 5.11
CA GLU A 79 -1.84 2.03 4.57
C GLU A 79 -1.88 2.20 3.06
N LEU A 80 -1.26 3.27 2.53
CA LEU A 80 -1.17 3.49 1.09
C LEU A 80 -0.54 2.30 0.37
N LEU A 81 0.46 1.63 0.95
CA LEU A 81 1.05 0.44 0.32
C LEU A 81 0.26 -0.83 0.63
N LEU A 82 0.12 -1.17 1.92
CA LEU A 82 -0.30 -2.50 2.34
C LEU A 82 -1.80 -2.74 2.19
N LEU A 83 -2.59 -1.69 1.91
CA LEU A 83 -3.99 -1.82 1.50
C LEU A 83 -4.17 -1.70 -0.03
N ALA A 84 -3.12 -1.65 -0.83
CA ALA A 84 -3.23 -1.60 -2.29
C ALA A 84 -3.71 -2.96 -2.87
N PRO A 85 -4.53 -2.97 -3.94
CA PRO A 85 -4.78 -4.19 -4.72
C PRO A 85 -3.52 -4.67 -5.44
N GLY A 86 -3.50 -5.94 -5.81
CA GLY A 86 -2.34 -6.62 -6.41
C GLY A 86 -1.29 -7.03 -5.38
N ALA A 87 -0.10 -7.45 -5.81
CA ALA A 87 1.05 -7.66 -4.94
C ALA A 87 1.71 -6.32 -4.58
N VAL A 88 2.42 -6.30 -3.46
CA VAL A 88 3.12 -5.10 -2.97
C VAL A 88 4.54 -5.45 -2.53
N GLN A 89 5.46 -4.51 -2.73
CA GLN A 89 6.85 -4.62 -2.30
C GLN A 89 7.17 -3.48 -1.34
N ILE A 90 7.64 -3.83 -0.15
CA ILE A 90 8.23 -2.88 0.80
C ILE A 90 9.71 -2.71 0.42
N PHE A 91 10.16 -1.48 0.26
CA PHE A 91 11.57 -1.19 0.10
C PHE A 91 12.22 -0.99 1.46
N TYR A 92 13.44 -1.51 1.64
CA TYR A 92 14.07 -1.55 2.96
C TYR A 92 14.17 -0.14 3.59
N GLY A 93 13.68 -0.04 4.82
CA GLY A 93 13.68 1.20 5.59
C GLY A 93 12.48 2.12 5.34
N ASP A 94 11.48 1.72 4.55
CA ASP A 94 10.20 2.43 4.53
C ASP A 94 9.49 2.36 5.88
N GLU A 95 9.57 1.22 6.56
CA GLU A 95 8.97 0.97 7.86
C GLU A 95 9.59 1.81 8.98
N SER A 96 10.86 2.18 8.82
CA SER A 96 11.64 2.94 9.80
C SER A 96 11.92 4.39 9.36
N SER A 97 11.33 4.83 8.24
CA SER A 97 11.59 6.14 7.61
C SER A 97 13.08 6.42 7.40
N ARG A 98 13.82 5.43 6.89
CA ARG A 98 15.26 5.53 6.59
C ARG A 98 15.54 6.80 5.77
N PRO A 99 16.53 7.62 6.19
CA PRO A 99 16.83 8.87 5.50
C PRO A 99 17.53 8.61 4.16
N PHE A 100 17.32 9.54 3.22
CA PHE A 100 18.11 9.60 2.00
C PHE A 100 19.59 9.86 2.35
N GLY A 101 20.49 9.12 1.71
CA GLY A 101 21.92 9.20 1.97
C GLY A 101 22.67 10.18 1.08
N PRO A 102 23.99 10.23 1.22
CA PRO A 102 24.86 10.98 0.32
C PRO A 102 24.71 10.51 -1.13
N THR A 103 24.78 11.47 -2.06
CA THR A 103 24.86 11.21 -3.49
C THR A 103 26.27 11.50 -4.01
N GLY A 104 26.61 10.89 -5.14
CA GLY A 104 27.86 11.11 -5.85
C GLY A 104 27.58 11.51 -7.29
N SER A 105 28.28 10.88 -8.23
CA SER A 105 27.98 10.98 -9.66
C SER A 105 26.64 10.33 -10.02
N ASP A 106 26.17 9.34 -9.26
CA ASP A 106 24.83 8.79 -9.35
C ASP A 106 23.88 9.59 -8.44
N PRO A 107 22.92 10.36 -9.00
CA PRO A 107 21.97 11.15 -8.21
C PRO A 107 20.98 10.29 -7.41
N LEU A 108 20.79 9.02 -7.78
CA LEU A 108 19.87 8.09 -7.11
C LEU A 108 20.54 7.26 -6.02
N GLN A 109 21.88 7.31 -5.91
CA GLN A 109 22.65 6.57 -4.90
C GLN A 109 22.13 6.80 -3.48
N GLY A 110 21.64 8.01 -3.17
CA GLY A 110 21.11 8.33 -1.85
C GLY A 110 19.85 7.53 -1.48
N THR A 111 19.10 6.97 -2.44
CA THR A 111 18.00 6.03 -2.15
C THR A 111 18.51 4.71 -1.56
N ARG A 112 19.80 4.41 -1.72
CA ARG A 112 20.46 3.16 -1.31
C ARG A 112 21.35 3.34 -0.07
N SER A 113 21.06 4.34 0.77
CA SER A 113 21.75 4.57 2.04
C SER A 113 21.72 3.37 2.99
N GLU A 114 22.65 3.33 3.93
CA GLU A 114 22.68 2.34 5.01
C GLU A 114 21.36 2.29 5.79
N MET A 115 20.98 1.08 6.21
CA MET A 115 19.79 0.90 7.02
C MET A 115 19.96 1.56 8.40
N ASN A 116 18.93 2.25 8.87
CA ASN A 116 18.92 2.94 10.17
C ASN A 116 18.56 2.00 11.32
N TRP A 117 19.32 0.91 11.50
CA TRP A 117 19.04 -0.14 12.49
C TRP A 117 18.83 0.39 13.91
N GLN A 118 19.58 1.41 14.31
CA GLN A 118 19.46 2.06 15.61
C GLN A 118 18.07 2.69 15.85
N ASP A 119 17.35 3.06 14.79
CA ASP A 119 16.05 3.68 14.88
C ASP A 119 14.92 2.65 14.97
N VAL A 120 15.12 1.45 14.43
CA VAL A 120 14.10 0.37 14.36
C VAL A 120 13.55 0.03 15.75
N ASN A 121 14.43 -0.09 16.75
CA ASN A 121 14.06 -0.29 18.15
C ASN A 121 14.01 1.01 18.97
N GLY A 122 14.30 2.15 18.32
CA GLY A 122 14.35 3.47 18.92
C GLY A 122 13.20 4.35 18.44
N LYS A 123 13.54 5.51 17.88
CA LYS A 123 12.55 6.53 17.47
C LYS A 123 11.53 6.04 16.44
N ALA A 124 11.86 5.03 15.64
CA ALA A 124 10.96 4.49 14.62
C ALA A 124 10.16 3.26 15.08
N ALA A 125 10.36 2.76 16.31
CA ALA A 125 9.72 1.54 16.81
C ALA A 125 8.19 1.53 16.66
N ARG A 126 7.53 2.68 16.88
CA ARG A 126 6.09 2.82 16.68
C ARG A 126 5.69 2.66 15.21
N SER A 127 6.45 3.25 14.29
CA SER A 127 6.22 3.10 12.85
C SER A 127 6.41 1.65 12.44
N VAL A 128 7.52 1.02 12.82
CA VAL A 128 7.81 -0.39 12.49
C VAL A 128 6.70 -1.31 13.01
N THR A 129 6.23 -1.10 14.24
CA THR A 129 5.11 -1.86 14.82
C THR A 129 3.81 -1.68 14.01
N HIS A 130 3.56 -0.46 13.54
CA HIS A 130 2.38 -0.14 12.71
C HIS A 130 2.43 -0.85 11.35
N TRP A 131 3.57 -0.76 10.66
CA TRP A 131 3.81 -1.48 9.40
C TRP A 131 3.64 -3.00 9.57
N GLN A 132 4.18 -3.57 10.65
CA GLN A 132 3.99 -4.99 10.98
C GLN A 132 2.52 -5.35 11.18
N LYS A 133 1.75 -4.51 11.91
CA LYS A 133 0.33 -4.75 12.17
C LYS A 133 -0.48 -4.79 10.88
N ILE A 134 -0.28 -3.83 9.98
CA ILE A 134 -1.00 -3.79 8.70
C ILE A 134 -0.51 -4.92 7.78
N GLY A 135 0.78 -5.23 7.78
CA GLY A 135 1.34 -6.34 7.00
C GLY A 135 0.76 -7.69 7.42
N GLN A 136 0.67 -7.95 8.72
CA GLN A 136 0.03 -9.14 9.26
C GLN A 136 -1.48 -9.17 8.95
N PHE A 137 -2.15 -8.03 8.98
CA PHE A 137 -3.55 -7.95 8.57
C PHE A 137 -3.72 -8.35 7.11
N ARG A 138 -2.94 -7.75 6.20
CA ARG A 138 -2.93 -8.10 4.78
C ARG A 138 -2.67 -9.59 4.55
N ALA A 139 -1.70 -10.16 5.27
CA ALA A 139 -1.37 -11.58 5.15
C ALA A 139 -2.52 -12.51 5.55
N ARG A 140 -3.36 -12.11 6.52
CA ARG A 140 -4.54 -12.88 6.95
C ARG A 140 -5.77 -12.67 6.06
N HIS A 141 -5.77 -11.64 5.22
CA HIS A 141 -6.92 -11.25 4.41
C HIS A 141 -6.55 -11.09 2.93
N PRO A 142 -6.48 -12.19 2.16
CA PRO A 142 -6.23 -12.17 0.73
C PRO A 142 -7.13 -11.21 -0.06
N ALA A 143 -8.37 -10.95 0.41
CA ALA A 143 -9.29 -10.00 -0.21
C ALA A 143 -8.70 -8.59 -0.34
N ILE A 144 -7.74 -8.21 0.52
CA ILE A 144 -7.01 -6.96 0.32
C ILE A 144 -6.24 -6.96 -1.02
N GLY A 145 -5.55 -8.04 -1.37
CA GLY A 145 -4.78 -8.09 -2.62
C GLY A 145 -5.64 -8.34 -3.86
N MET A 146 -6.54 -9.32 -3.80
CA MET A 146 -7.23 -9.86 -4.99
C MET A 146 -8.73 -9.59 -5.04
N GLY A 147 -9.30 -9.07 -3.95
CA GLY A 147 -10.73 -8.88 -3.85
C GLY A 147 -11.25 -7.72 -4.70
N LYS A 148 -12.52 -7.82 -5.10
CA LYS A 148 -13.22 -6.72 -5.75
C LYS A 148 -13.50 -5.62 -4.74
N GLN A 149 -13.31 -4.37 -5.15
CA GLN A 149 -13.56 -3.22 -4.29
C GLN A 149 -14.98 -2.68 -4.50
N THR A 150 -15.59 -2.19 -3.42
CA THR A 150 -16.79 -1.35 -3.46
C THR A 150 -16.62 -0.21 -2.48
N THR A 151 -16.52 1.02 -3.00
CA THR A 151 -16.44 2.25 -2.20
C THR A 151 -17.74 2.45 -1.41
N LEU A 152 -17.60 2.87 -0.15
CA LEU A 152 -18.73 3.16 0.73
C LEU A 152 -19.12 4.64 0.61
N SER A 153 -20.42 4.90 0.43
CA SER A 153 -20.95 6.25 0.53
C SER A 153 -21.03 6.66 2.00
N MET A 154 -20.26 7.68 2.38
CA MET A 154 -20.16 8.17 3.77
C MET A 154 -20.28 9.69 3.80
N SER A 155 -20.95 10.23 4.82
CA SER A 155 -21.08 11.69 5.00
C SER A 155 -19.76 12.36 5.42
N ARG A 156 -18.87 11.60 6.08
CA ARG A 156 -17.51 12.02 6.46
C ARG A 156 -16.56 10.83 6.43
N GLY A 157 -15.30 11.10 6.12
CA GLY A 157 -14.25 10.08 6.01
C GLY A 157 -14.26 9.37 4.66
N TYR A 158 -13.49 8.29 4.60
CA TYR A 158 -13.34 7.44 3.43
C TYR A 158 -13.48 5.98 3.84
N GLY A 159 -14.08 5.14 3.01
CA GLY A 159 -14.18 3.72 3.31
C GLY A 159 -14.51 2.89 2.09
N PHE A 160 -14.11 1.63 2.13
CA PHE A 160 -14.38 0.66 1.08
C PHE A 160 -14.49 -0.75 1.67
N VAL A 161 -15.11 -1.63 0.90
CA VAL A 161 -15.13 -3.07 1.15
C VAL A 161 -14.31 -3.77 0.07
N ARG A 162 -13.53 -4.78 0.45
CA ARG A 162 -12.97 -5.77 -0.48
C ARG A 162 -13.44 -7.17 -0.15
N GLU A 163 -13.80 -7.92 -1.18
CA GLU A 163 -14.36 -9.27 -1.04
C GLU A 163 -13.72 -10.24 -2.05
N SER A 164 -13.33 -11.41 -1.56
CA SER A 164 -12.83 -12.54 -2.35
C SER A 164 -13.30 -13.85 -1.71
N GLY A 165 -14.32 -14.49 -2.29
CA GLY A 165 -14.93 -15.68 -1.69
C GLY A 165 -15.55 -15.36 -0.33
N GLU A 166 -15.16 -16.08 0.70
CA GLU A 166 -15.63 -15.85 2.09
C GLU A 166 -14.84 -14.77 2.83
N ASP A 167 -13.67 -14.35 2.32
CA ASP A 167 -12.89 -13.28 2.93
C ASP A 167 -13.46 -11.92 2.54
N LYS A 168 -13.97 -11.20 3.53
CA LYS A 168 -14.59 -9.89 3.37
C LYS A 168 -14.02 -8.92 4.40
N VAL A 169 -13.39 -7.87 3.88
CA VAL A 169 -12.79 -6.81 4.68
C VAL A 169 -13.49 -5.50 4.40
N MET A 170 -13.82 -4.78 5.47
CA MET A 170 -14.19 -3.37 5.41
C MET A 170 -13.05 -2.55 6.00
N VAL A 171 -12.65 -1.50 5.28
CA VAL A 171 -11.67 -0.51 5.74
C VAL A 171 -12.38 0.83 5.84
N ILE A 172 -12.26 1.47 6.99
CA ILE A 172 -12.77 2.82 7.24
C ILE A 172 -11.60 3.71 7.67
N TRP A 173 -11.50 4.87 7.04
CA TRP A 173 -10.62 5.96 7.37
C TRP A 173 -11.47 7.13 7.88
N ALA A 174 -11.59 7.24 9.19
CA ALA A 174 -12.36 8.30 9.81
C ALA A 174 -11.70 9.66 9.55
N ASP A 175 -12.51 10.65 9.17
CA ASP A 175 -12.12 12.06 9.22
C ASP A 175 -11.96 12.46 10.69
N SER A 176 -10.73 12.50 11.18
CA SER A 176 -10.44 13.00 12.51
C SER A 176 -9.38 14.09 12.42
N SER A 177 -9.69 15.21 13.08
CA SER A 177 -8.72 16.16 13.60
C SER A 177 -7.75 15.54 14.63
N SER A 178 -7.75 14.22 14.79
CA SER A 178 -6.90 13.45 15.69
C SER A 178 -6.85 11.97 15.25
N ASN A 179 -5.79 11.62 14.51
CA ASN A 179 -5.34 10.28 14.14
C ASN A 179 -6.36 9.34 13.44
N PRO A 180 -6.07 8.85 12.23
CA PRO A 180 -6.96 7.93 11.53
C PRO A 180 -7.10 6.62 12.31
N GLN A 181 -8.35 6.23 12.61
CA GLN A 181 -8.65 4.90 13.12
C GLN A 181 -9.01 4.00 11.95
N VAL A 182 -8.13 3.04 11.65
CA VAL A 182 -8.46 1.95 10.72
C VAL A 182 -9.29 0.93 11.48
N ALA A 183 -10.61 0.95 11.27
CA ALA A 183 -11.49 -0.10 11.77
C ALA A 183 -11.49 -1.26 10.77
N LEU A 184 -10.86 -2.38 11.16
CA LEU A 184 -10.78 -3.61 10.37
C LEU A 184 -11.67 -4.66 11.04
N ARG A 185 -12.67 -5.17 10.34
CA ARG A 185 -13.54 -6.24 10.84
C ARG A 185 -13.70 -7.35 9.80
N PRO A 186 -13.48 -8.63 10.16
CA PRO A 186 -13.96 -9.76 9.39
C PRO A 186 -15.50 -9.77 9.39
N GLY A 187 -16.13 -10.05 8.26
CA GLY A 187 -17.59 -10.23 8.21
C GLY A 187 -18.01 -11.45 9.03
N GLY A 188 -18.83 -11.26 10.08
CA GLY A 188 -19.39 -12.39 10.85
C GLY A 188 -19.99 -12.07 12.22
N GLU A 189 -19.63 -10.97 12.90
CA GLU A 189 -20.16 -10.66 14.24
C GLU A 189 -21.17 -9.49 14.24
N PRO A 190 -22.33 -9.63 14.94
CA PRO A 190 -23.30 -8.55 15.07
C PRO A 190 -22.77 -7.40 15.93
N PHE A 191 -23.22 -6.19 15.61
CA PHE A 191 -22.94 -4.97 16.37
C PHE A 191 -23.37 -5.12 17.84
N ARG A 192 -22.41 -5.25 18.77
CA ARG A 192 -22.64 -4.90 20.17
C ARG A 192 -22.24 -3.46 20.42
N THR A 193 -23.24 -2.60 20.55
CA THR A 193 -23.07 -1.31 21.22
C THR A 193 -22.80 -1.59 22.69
N LYS A 194 -21.59 -1.27 23.18
CA LYS A 194 -21.40 -1.08 24.61
C LYS A 194 -22.08 0.24 24.97
N ARG A 195 -23.13 0.16 25.79
CA ARG A 195 -23.58 1.29 26.60
C ARG A 195 -22.50 1.61 27.64
#